data_AF-A0A3Q3IKN5-F1
#
_entry.id   AF-A0A3Q3IKN5-F1
#
_cell.length_a   1.000
_cell.length_b   1.000
_cell.length_c   1.000
_cell.angle_alpha   90.00
_cell.angle_beta   90.00
_cell.angle_gamma   90.00
#
_symmetry.space_group_name_H-M   'P 1'
#
loop_
_entity.id
_entity.type
_entity.pdbx_description
1 polymer ?
#
loop_
_entity_poly.entity_id
_entity_poly.type
_entity_poly.pdbx_seq_one_letter_code
_entity_poly.pdbx_strand_id
1 'polypeptide(L)'
;MFFPNTMSLALLHQSVLVTEELYIIKFVTVFEHAGLKCNIEASSLPVVVISSTSQVSSAWASVMWCNMLSTSEPWNLSLFVNPPPLHWEKLSQVLSWQFLSVGQRELDENQLSMLKDKIVDDPDGFVQWSKFSKNESTWMWIDGILDLIKRHLVDLWRDGYIMGFVSRERARVLLQERQNGTFLLRFSESSKDGAITFSWVDRSNGETYVHAVEPRTKKELLAMSLPDLIYLYSFRAAGQMIRSPLLYLYPDIPKDDAFGRYYTVSEMSKNANGLLPIIITSVSEYPTPPPSPPMEMNMDIDTDANMEFDLMLQAILDVLS
;
A
#
# COMPACT_ATOMS: atom_id res chain seq x y z
N MET A 1 0.68 -30.88 -59.26
CA MET A 1 0.49 -31.53 -57.96
C MET A 1 0.97 -30.56 -56.89
N PHE A 2 0.01 -29.97 -56.17
CA PHE A 2 0.23 -29.11 -55.03
C PHE A 2 0.42 -29.96 -53.78
N PHE A 3 1.44 -29.61 -52.97
CA PHE A 3 1.41 -29.38 -51.52
C PHE A 3 2.80 -29.64 -50.89
N PRO A 4 3.10 -28.95 -49.78
CA PRO A 4 4.38 -28.37 -49.45
C PRO A 4 4.93 -29.08 -48.20
N ASN A 5 6.04 -28.62 -47.65
CA ASN A 5 6.25 -28.68 -46.20
C ASN A 5 7.25 -27.58 -45.84
N THR A 6 6.78 -26.33 -45.96
CA THR A 6 7.19 -25.30 -45.03
C THR A 6 6.72 -25.78 -43.66
N MET A 7 7.62 -26.39 -42.88
CA MET A 7 7.45 -26.43 -41.44
C MET A 7 7.41 -24.98 -40.98
N SER A 8 6.18 -24.48 -40.81
CA SER A 8 5.90 -23.31 -40.02
C SER A 8 6.52 -23.57 -38.66
N LEU A 9 7.70 -22.98 -38.42
CA LEU A 9 8.15 -22.59 -37.11
C LEU A 9 7.09 -21.61 -36.59
N ALA A 10 5.99 -22.16 -36.10
CA ALA A 10 5.10 -21.49 -35.18
C ALA A 10 5.90 -21.30 -33.89
N LEU A 11 6.84 -20.36 -33.94
CA LEU A 11 7.30 -19.63 -32.77
C LEU A 11 6.04 -18.97 -32.21
N LEU A 12 5.32 -19.70 -31.36
CA LEU A 12 4.66 -19.10 -30.21
C LEU A 12 5.79 -18.53 -29.32
N HIS A 13 6.48 -17.50 -29.81
CA HIS A 13 7.15 -16.54 -28.95
C HIS A 13 6.01 -15.87 -28.21
N GLN A 14 5.63 -16.44 -27.08
CA GLN A 14 4.97 -15.67 -26.05
C GLN A 14 5.99 -14.59 -25.69
N SER A 15 5.81 -13.39 -26.26
CA SER A 15 6.74 -12.28 -26.06
C SER A 15 6.74 -11.94 -24.58
N VAL A 16 7.83 -12.28 -23.91
CA VAL A 16 8.11 -11.94 -22.53
C VAL A 16 8.35 -10.42 -22.46
N LEU A 17 8.05 -9.77 -21.33
CA LEU A 17 8.30 -8.33 -21.19
C LEU A 17 9.81 -8.06 -21.18
N VAL A 18 10.25 -6.87 -21.61
CA VAL A 18 11.69 -6.49 -21.57
C VAL A 18 12.30 -6.68 -20.18
N THR A 19 11.54 -6.40 -19.13
CA THR A 19 11.97 -6.55 -17.73
C THR A 19 11.95 -7.99 -17.22
N GLU A 20 11.52 -8.95 -18.03
CA GLU A 20 11.48 -10.38 -17.75
C GLU A 20 12.52 -11.15 -18.59
N GLU A 21 13.27 -10.47 -19.47
CA GLU A 21 14.37 -11.08 -20.22
C GLU A 21 15.64 -11.17 -19.35
N LEU A 22 16.18 -12.39 -19.24
CA LEU A 22 17.35 -12.70 -18.41
C LEU A 22 18.59 -12.94 -19.27
N TYR A 23 19.71 -12.36 -18.87
CA TYR A 23 21.00 -12.48 -19.55
C TYR A 23 22.11 -12.89 -18.57
N ILE A 24 23.21 -13.44 -19.09
CA ILE A 24 24.40 -13.75 -18.29
C ILE A 24 25.58 -13.00 -18.88
N ILE A 25 26.39 -12.39 -18.02
CA ILE A 25 27.68 -11.84 -18.40
C ILE A 25 28.73 -12.93 -18.18
N LYS A 26 29.39 -13.37 -19.25
CA LYS A 26 30.48 -14.34 -19.20
C LYS A 26 31.83 -13.65 -19.15
N PHE A 27 32.66 -14.09 -18.22
CA PHE A 27 34.05 -13.69 -18.06
C PHE A 27 34.92 -14.85 -18.50
N VAL A 28 35.70 -14.65 -19.56
CA VAL A 28 36.59 -15.67 -20.13
C VAL A 28 38.01 -15.12 -20.11
N THR A 29 38.94 -15.90 -19.56
CA THR A 29 40.35 -15.57 -19.57
C THR A 29 41.20 -16.84 -19.74
N VAL A 30 42.47 -16.64 -20.05
CA VAL A 30 43.46 -17.70 -20.17
C VAL A 30 44.55 -17.40 -19.15
N PHE A 31 44.75 -18.30 -18.19
CA PHE A 31 45.83 -18.20 -17.21
C PHE A 31 46.99 -19.08 -17.65
N GLU A 32 48.16 -18.45 -17.82
CA GLU A 32 49.42 -19.10 -18.19
C GLU A 32 50.47 -18.91 -17.09
N HIS A 33 50.94 -20.02 -16.51
CA HIS A 33 51.97 -20.00 -15.47
C HIS A 33 52.80 -21.28 -15.49
N ALA A 34 54.13 -21.16 -15.44
CA ALA A 34 55.07 -22.30 -15.43
C ALA A 34 54.85 -23.32 -16.57
N GLY A 35 54.46 -22.86 -17.75
CA GLY A 35 54.15 -23.71 -18.91
C GLY A 35 52.77 -24.39 -18.86
N LEU A 36 52.01 -24.21 -17.77
CA LEU A 36 50.61 -24.59 -17.69
C LEU A 36 49.74 -23.50 -18.30
N LYS A 37 48.77 -23.89 -19.14
CA LYS A 37 47.77 -23.01 -19.74
C LYS A 37 46.40 -23.54 -19.39
N CYS A 38 45.57 -22.70 -18.75
CA CYS A 38 44.19 -23.06 -18.43
C CYS A 38 43.23 -21.97 -18.90
N ASN A 39 42.11 -22.39 -19.47
CA ASN A 39 41.00 -21.49 -19.78
C ASN A 39 40.14 -21.40 -18.53
N ILE A 40 39.91 -20.18 -18.06
CA ILE A 40 39.05 -19.88 -16.92
C ILE A 40 37.80 -19.20 -17.46
N GLU A 41 36.63 -19.77 -17.13
CA GLU A 41 35.33 -19.18 -17.42
C GLU A 41 34.59 -18.96 -16.09
N ALA A 42 33.97 -17.80 -15.95
CA ALA A 42 33.05 -17.47 -14.86
C ALA A 42 31.82 -16.76 -15.44
N SER A 43 30.69 -16.86 -14.74
CA SER A 43 29.42 -16.25 -15.15
C SER A 43 28.86 -15.38 -14.02
N SER A 44 28.20 -14.28 -14.38
CA SER A 44 27.36 -13.54 -13.42
C SER A 44 26.10 -14.36 -13.06
N LEU A 45 25.40 -13.94 -11.99
CA LEU A 45 23.99 -14.27 -11.85
C LEU A 45 23.19 -13.71 -13.05
N PRO A 46 21.99 -14.24 -13.34
CA PRO A 46 21.10 -13.66 -14.35
C PRO A 46 20.84 -12.16 -14.09
N VAL A 47 21.00 -11.36 -15.13
CA VAL A 47 20.76 -9.90 -15.11
C VAL A 47 19.59 -9.53 -16.01
N VAL A 48 18.88 -8.47 -15.65
CA VAL A 48 17.84 -7.85 -16.48
C VAL A 48 18.39 -6.55 -17.06
N VAL A 49 18.25 -6.36 -18.37
CA VAL A 49 18.70 -5.14 -19.05
C VAL A 49 17.51 -4.21 -19.26
N ILE A 50 17.64 -2.96 -18.83
CA ILE A 50 16.60 -1.93 -18.96
C ILE A 50 17.08 -0.78 -19.85
N SER A 51 16.14 -0.10 -20.50
CA SER A 51 16.40 1.09 -21.32
C SER A 51 16.02 2.40 -20.62
N SER A 52 15.20 2.35 -19.57
CA SER A 52 14.72 3.51 -18.81
C SER A 52 14.67 3.22 -17.31
N THR A 53 14.89 4.25 -16.48
CA THR A 53 14.74 4.18 -15.02
C THR A 53 13.33 3.84 -14.58
N SER A 54 12.31 4.13 -15.41
CA SER A 54 10.92 3.74 -15.15
C SER A 54 10.71 2.22 -15.10
N GLN A 55 11.64 1.43 -15.63
CA GLN A 55 11.57 -0.03 -15.65
C GLN A 55 12.25 -0.69 -14.44
N VAL A 56 12.97 0.07 -13.63
CA VAL A 56 13.78 -0.46 -12.51
C VAL A 56 12.94 -1.30 -11.57
N SER A 57 11.73 -0.85 -11.23
CA SER A 57 10.86 -1.55 -10.30
C SER A 57 10.45 -2.93 -10.82
N SER A 58 9.94 -3.00 -12.05
CA SER A 58 9.56 -4.28 -12.68
C SER A 58 10.75 -5.18 -12.93
N ALA A 59 11.91 -4.63 -13.31
CA ALA A 59 13.14 -5.39 -13.46
C ALA A 59 13.62 -5.97 -12.13
N TRP A 60 13.51 -5.21 -11.04
CA TRP A 60 13.86 -5.67 -9.71
C TRP A 60 12.95 -6.81 -9.22
N ALA A 61 11.65 -6.75 -9.51
CA ALA A 61 10.73 -7.87 -9.28
C ALA A 61 11.24 -9.16 -9.92
N SER A 62 11.68 -9.08 -11.18
CA SER A 62 12.19 -10.24 -11.93
C SER A 62 13.49 -10.78 -11.34
N VAL A 63 14.41 -9.89 -10.94
CA VAL A 63 15.66 -10.28 -10.28
C VAL A 63 15.38 -11.00 -8.95
N MET A 64 14.49 -10.46 -8.12
CA MET A 64 14.10 -11.11 -6.86
C MET A 64 13.44 -12.47 -7.11
N TRP A 65 12.50 -12.56 -8.05
CA TRP A 65 11.82 -13.82 -8.38
C TRP A 65 12.80 -14.88 -8.89
N CYS A 66 13.72 -14.47 -9.77
CA CYS A 66 14.77 -15.35 -10.30
C CYS A 66 15.69 -15.88 -9.20
N ASN A 67 16.20 -15.00 -8.33
CA ASN A 67 17.09 -15.38 -7.23
C ASN A 67 16.38 -16.25 -6.17
N MET A 68 15.07 -16.07 -5.97
CA MET A 68 14.29 -16.94 -5.10
C MET A 68 14.05 -18.34 -5.69
N LEU A 69 14.08 -18.51 -7.00
CA LEU A 69 13.82 -19.82 -7.62
C LEU A 69 15.10 -20.57 -8.01
N SER A 70 16.10 -19.83 -8.48
CA SER A 70 17.32 -20.40 -9.04
C SER A 70 18.40 -20.44 -7.97
N THR A 71 18.67 -21.63 -7.44
CA THR A 71 19.65 -21.83 -6.35
C THR A 71 20.99 -22.39 -6.83
N SER A 72 21.07 -22.90 -8.07
CA SER A 72 22.30 -23.45 -8.65
C SER A 72 22.28 -23.43 -10.18
N GLU A 73 23.46 -23.50 -10.79
CA GLU A 73 23.63 -23.64 -12.24
C GLU A 73 23.12 -25.00 -12.77
N PRO A 74 22.65 -25.07 -14.04
CA PRO A 74 22.58 -23.99 -15.03
C PRO A 74 21.38 -23.04 -14.81
N TRP A 75 21.59 -21.75 -15.05
CA TRP A 75 20.54 -20.73 -14.90
C TRP A 75 19.44 -20.87 -15.96
N ASN A 76 18.17 -20.88 -15.54
CA ASN A 76 17.03 -20.92 -16.45
C ASN A 76 16.73 -19.51 -17.00
N LEU A 77 17.34 -19.13 -18.13
CA LEU A 77 17.09 -17.83 -18.76
C LEU A 77 15.67 -17.69 -19.36
N SER A 78 14.98 -18.81 -19.57
CA SER A 78 13.59 -18.86 -20.01
C SER A 78 12.58 -18.91 -18.84
N LEU A 79 13.00 -18.53 -17.61
CA LEU A 79 12.17 -18.63 -16.40
C LEU A 79 10.78 -18.03 -16.58
N PHE A 80 10.69 -16.84 -17.18
CA PHE A 80 9.44 -16.09 -17.28
C PHE A 80 8.54 -16.49 -18.45
N VAL A 81 8.93 -17.49 -19.25
CA VAL A 81 8.01 -18.12 -20.21
C VAL A 81 6.91 -18.88 -19.46
N ASN A 82 7.28 -19.58 -18.37
CA ASN A 82 6.34 -20.23 -17.46
C ASN A 82 6.87 -20.13 -16.02
N PRO A 83 6.70 -18.96 -15.36
CA PRO A 83 7.28 -18.70 -14.06
C PRO A 83 6.61 -19.58 -12.99
N PRO A 84 7.36 -20.43 -12.27
CA PRO A 84 6.77 -21.25 -11.22
C PRO A 84 6.33 -20.37 -10.03
N PRO A 85 5.29 -20.79 -9.29
CA PRO A 85 4.85 -20.09 -8.11
C PRO A 85 5.87 -20.18 -6.97
N LEU A 86 5.84 -19.22 -6.06
CA LEU A 86 6.68 -19.18 -4.87
C LEU A 86 5.87 -19.37 -3.60
N HIS A 87 6.40 -20.12 -2.63
CA HIS A 87 5.79 -20.20 -1.31
C HIS A 87 5.91 -18.86 -0.56
N TRP A 88 4.86 -18.47 0.16
CA TRP A 88 4.79 -17.22 0.91
C TRP A 88 5.95 -17.03 1.88
N GLU A 89 6.43 -18.09 2.53
CA GLU A 89 7.55 -18.00 3.47
C GLU A 89 8.83 -17.45 2.81
N LYS A 90 9.10 -17.87 1.57
CA LYS A 90 10.28 -17.38 0.84
C LYS A 90 10.08 -15.93 0.38
N LEU A 91 8.90 -15.61 -0.12
CA LEU A 91 8.58 -14.26 -0.59
C LEU A 91 8.57 -13.25 0.57
N SER A 92 7.94 -13.59 1.68
CA SER A 92 7.84 -12.75 2.88
C SER A 92 9.21 -12.39 3.46
N GLN A 93 10.14 -13.36 3.50
CA GLN A 93 11.51 -13.10 3.92
C GLN A 93 12.20 -12.07 3.00
N VAL A 94 12.11 -12.25 1.68
CA VAL A 94 12.71 -11.32 0.72
C VAL A 94 12.06 -9.93 0.78
N LEU A 95 10.73 -9.86 0.94
CA LEU A 95 10.03 -8.60 1.18
C LEU A 95 10.56 -7.92 2.45
N SER A 96 10.68 -8.65 3.56
CA SER A 96 11.23 -8.11 4.81
C SER A 96 12.64 -7.55 4.63
N TRP A 97 13.50 -8.22 3.86
CA TRP A 97 14.84 -7.71 3.53
C TRP A 97 14.80 -6.41 2.70
N GLN A 98 13.79 -6.21 1.84
CA GLN A 98 13.64 -4.93 1.14
C GLN A 98 13.39 -3.78 2.12
N PHE A 99 12.51 -3.99 3.12
CA PHE A 99 12.24 -2.99 4.16
C PHE A 99 13.45 -2.76 5.07
N LEU A 100 14.18 -3.83 5.42
CA LEU A 100 15.43 -3.69 6.15
C LEU A 100 16.45 -2.85 5.40
N SER A 101 16.66 -3.13 4.10
CA SER A 101 17.63 -2.42 3.28
C SER A 101 17.29 -0.94 3.09
N VAL A 102 16.01 -0.57 3.06
CA VAL A 102 15.56 0.79 2.76
C VAL A 102 15.30 1.60 4.04
N GLY A 103 14.62 0.99 5.01
CA GLY A 103 14.11 1.65 6.20
C GLY A 103 14.84 1.26 7.49
N GLN A 104 15.87 0.40 7.42
CA GLN A 104 16.64 -0.08 8.59
C GLN A 104 15.79 -0.84 9.62
N ARG A 105 14.61 -1.33 9.22
CA ARG A 105 13.72 -2.17 10.03
C ARG A 105 12.97 -3.14 9.13
N GLU A 106 12.98 -4.40 9.52
CA GLU A 106 12.22 -5.49 8.90
C GLU A 106 10.70 -5.33 9.07
N LEU A 107 9.94 -6.14 8.33
CA LEU A 107 8.50 -6.28 8.55
C LEU A 107 8.25 -7.14 9.80
N ASP A 108 7.36 -6.68 10.68
CA ASP A 108 6.91 -7.48 11.83
C ASP A 108 5.86 -8.53 11.42
N GLU A 109 5.55 -9.45 12.35
CA GLU A 109 4.60 -10.55 12.11
C GLU A 109 3.21 -10.05 11.68
N ASN A 110 2.73 -8.94 12.26
CA ASN A 110 1.42 -8.38 11.93
C ASN A 110 1.42 -7.80 10.52
N GLN A 111 2.48 -7.07 10.15
CA GLN A 111 2.66 -6.52 8.81
C GLN A 111 2.77 -7.63 7.75
N LEU A 112 3.52 -8.69 8.04
CA LEU A 112 3.62 -9.87 7.18
C LEU A 112 2.28 -10.58 7.05
N SER A 113 1.52 -10.74 8.13
CA SER A 113 0.17 -11.33 8.06
C SER A 113 -0.76 -10.52 7.15
N MET A 114 -0.74 -9.19 7.27
CA MET A 114 -1.58 -8.30 6.45
C MET A 114 -1.20 -8.34 4.97
N LEU A 115 0.09 -8.44 4.68
CA LEU A 115 0.57 -8.65 3.31
C LEU A 115 0.17 -10.03 2.79
N LYS A 116 0.25 -11.08 3.61
CA LYS A 116 -0.17 -12.43 3.24
C LYS A 116 -1.62 -12.44 2.78
N ASP A 117 -2.52 -11.85 3.57
CA ASP A 117 -3.96 -11.78 3.27
C ASP A 117 -4.26 -11.05 1.95
N LYS A 118 -3.37 -10.13 1.54
CA LYS A 118 -3.51 -9.36 0.30
C LYS A 118 -2.92 -10.06 -0.93
N ILE A 119 -1.83 -10.80 -0.74
CA ILE A 119 -0.99 -11.32 -1.82
C ILE A 119 -1.29 -12.78 -2.14
N VAL A 120 -1.61 -13.57 -1.12
CA VAL A 120 -1.79 -15.02 -1.22
C VAL A 120 -3.28 -15.31 -1.38
N ASP A 121 -3.68 -15.71 -2.58
CA ASP A 121 -5.05 -16.18 -2.86
C ASP A 121 -5.17 -17.71 -2.73
N ASP A 122 -4.04 -18.42 -2.64
CA ASP A 122 -3.95 -19.88 -2.65
C ASP A 122 -3.85 -20.45 -1.21
N PRO A 123 -4.69 -21.44 -0.84
CA PRO A 123 -4.72 -21.97 0.52
C PRO A 123 -3.42 -22.70 0.92
N ASP A 124 -2.66 -23.21 -0.06
CA ASP A 124 -1.38 -23.89 0.15
C ASP A 124 -0.21 -22.89 0.24
N GLY A 125 -0.50 -21.58 0.22
CA GLY A 125 0.49 -20.53 0.48
C GLY A 125 1.31 -20.12 -0.75
N PHE A 126 0.90 -20.51 -1.95
CA PHE A 126 1.62 -20.17 -3.18
C PHE A 126 1.24 -18.81 -3.76
N VAL A 127 2.23 -18.08 -4.25
CA VAL A 127 2.08 -16.79 -4.94
C VAL A 127 2.50 -16.95 -6.40
N GLN A 128 1.60 -16.57 -7.30
CA GLN A 128 1.84 -16.57 -8.75
C GLN A 128 2.58 -15.31 -9.19
N TRP A 129 3.50 -15.43 -10.14
CA TRP A 129 4.23 -14.28 -10.70
C TRP A 129 3.29 -13.20 -11.25
N SER A 130 2.18 -13.59 -11.87
CA SER A 130 1.19 -12.67 -12.44
C SER A 130 0.54 -11.77 -11.38
N LYS A 131 0.24 -12.31 -10.20
CA LYS A 131 -0.31 -11.59 -9.04
C LYS A 131 0.72 -10.64 -8.42
N PHE A 132 1.98 -11.06 -8.41
CA PHE A 132 3.07 -10.27 -7.85
C PHE A 132 3.43 -9.07 -8.75
N SER A 133 3.59 -9.29 -10.07
CA SER A 133 4.29 -8.35 -10.96
C SER A 133 3.52 -7.89 -12.21
N LYS A 134 2.49 -8.61 -12.70
CA LYS A 134 1.80 -8.26 -13.97
C LYS A 134 0.51 -7.43 -13.79
N ASN A 135 -0.41 -7.88 -12.94
CA ASN A 135 -1.75 -7.29 -12.83
C ASN A 135 -1.82 -6.30 -11.67
N GLU A 136 -2.09 -5.02 -11.92
CA GLU A 136 -2.20 -3.97 -10.88
C GLU A 136 -1.18 -4.18 -9.75
N SER A 137 0.07 -4.38 -10.18
CA SER A 137 1.05 -5.20 -9.48
C SER A 137 1.22 -4.83 -8.01
N THR A 138 1.02 -5.84 -7.16
CA THR A 138 1.38 -5.82 -5.74
C THR A 138 2.79 -5.26 -5.54
N TRP A 139 3.75 -5.70 -6.36
CA TRP A 139 5.12 -5.25 -6.25
C TRP A 139 5.28 -3.75 -6.46
N MET A 140 4.68 -3.15 -7.51
CA MET A 140 4.79 -1.70 -7.72
C MET A 140 4.21 -0.89 -6.56
N TRP A 141 3.14 -1.40 -5.93
CA TRP A 141 2.60 -0.77 -4.71
C TRP A 141 3.58 -0.85 -3.53
N ILE A 142 4.18 -2.02 -3.29
CA ILE A 142 5.21 -2.20 -2.25
C ILE A 142 6.44 -1.34 -2.54
N ASP A 143 6.90 -1.31 -3.79
CA ASP A 143 8.04 -0.49 -4.22
C ASP A 143 7.75 1.01 -4.08
N GLY A 144 6.53 1.45 -4.39
CA GLY A 144 6.08 2.81 -4.12
C GLY A 144 6.14 3.16 -2.63
N ILE A 145 5.77 2.22 -1.75
CA ILE A 145 5.92 2.37 -0.30
C ILE A 145 7.40 2.41 0.12
N LEU A 146 8.25 1.55 -0.44
CA LEU A 146 9.69 1.57 -0.16
C LEU A 146 10.31 2.91 -0.56
N ASP A 147 9.97 3.45 -1.73
CA ASP A 147 10.43 4.77 -2.19
C ASP A 147 9.89 5.91 -1.30
N LEU A 148 8.64 5.82 -0.84
CA LEU A 148 8.07 6.75 0.14
C LEU A 148 8.85 6.73 1.46
N ILE A 149 9.16 5.54 2.00
CA ILE A 149 9.95 5.38 3.21
C ILE A 149 11.32 5.99 3.00
N LYS A 150 12.03 5.57 1.95
CA LYS A 150 13.40 6.00 1.63
C LYS A 150 13.56 7.53 1.60
N ARG A 151 12.56 8.22 1.06
CA ARG A 151 12.62 9.68 0.84
C ARG A 151 12.13 10.51 2.01
N HIS A 152 11.13 10.02 2.75
CA HIS A 152 10.38 10.86 3.68
C HIS A 152 10.18 10.28 5.07
N LEU A 153 10.27 8.95 5.24
CA LEU A 153 9.79 8.29 6.47
C LEU A 153 10.81 7.34 7.09
N VAL A 154 12.08 7.35 6.65
CA VAL A 154 13.12 6.41 7.14
C VAL A 154 13.19 6.38 8.66
N ASP A 155 13.27 7.54 9.30
CA ASP A 155 13.41 7.61 10.76
C ASP A 155 12.16 7.11 11.49
N LEU A 156 10.96 7.53 11.04
CA LEU A 156 9.68 7.08 11.62
C LEU A 156 9.44 5.58 11.42
N TRP A 157 9.87 5.04 10.27
CA TRP A 157 9.79 3.61 10.01
C TRP A 157 10.76 2.85 10.91
N ARG A 158 12.02 3.26 10.98
CA ARG A 158 13.05 2.64 11.81
C ARG A 158 12.65 2.55 13.27
N ASP A 159 12.03 3.61 13.80
CA ASP A 159 11.59 3.66 15.20
C ASP A 159 10.31 2.86 15.50
N GLY A 160 9.66 2.31 14.47
CA GLY A 160 8.42 1.54 14.64
C GLY A 160 7.17 2.40 14.86
N TYR A 161 7.20 3.70 14.54
CA TYR A 161 6.03 4.59 14.70
C TYR A 161 5.01 4.47 13.57
N ILE A 162 5.35 3.79 12.48
CA ILE A 162 4.43 3.50 11.37
C ILE A 162 3.99 2.04 11.46
N MET A 163 2.70 1.83 11.73
CA MET A 163 2.09 0.50 11.70
C MET A 163 2.10 -0.08 10.27
N GLY A 164 1.91 0.78 9.27
CA GLY A 164 2.21 0.47 7.87
C GLY A 164 1.11 -0.34 7.19
N PHE A 165 1.26 -1.67 7.17
CA PHE A 165 0.36 -2.56 6.44
C PHE A 165 -0.88 -2.89 7.25
N VAL A 166 -1.90 -2.06 7.16
CA VAL A 166 -3.21 -2.28 7.81
C VAL A 166 -4.32 -1.75 6.92
N SER A 167 -5.35 -2.57 6.68
CA SER A 167 -6.51 -2.17 5.89
C SER A 167 -7.34 -1.11 6.61
N ARG A 168 -8.15 -0.36 5.86
CA ARG A 168 -9.07 0.63 6.45
C ARG A 168 -9.99 0.01 7.49
N GLU A 169 -10.52 -1.17 7.21
CA GLU A 169 -11.44 -1.87 8.11
C GLU A 169 -10.74 -2.37 9.37
N ARG A 170 -9.53 -2.93 9.24
CA ARG A 170 -8.76 -3.35 10.41
C ARG A 170 -8.37 -2.17 11.29
N ALA A 171 -7.96 -1.04 10.69
CA ALA A 171 -7.66 0.18 11.43
C ALA A 171 -8.88 0.66 12.23
N ARG A 172 -10.09 0.58 11.65
CA ARG A 172 -11.36 0.89 12.34
C ARG A 172 -11.55 0.03 13.58
N VAL A 173 -11.38 -1.28 13.45
CA VAL A 173 -11.51 -2.23 14.57
C VAL A 173 -10.46 -1.98 15.65
N LEU A 174 -9.20 -1.77 15.28
CA LEU A 174 -8.10 -1.54 16.23
C LEU A 174 -8.29 -0.27 17.07
N LEU A 175 -8.93 0.75 16.50
CA LEU A 175 -9.15 2.05 17.14
C LEU A 175 -10.44 2.13 17.95
N GLN A 176 -11.46 1.33 17.63
CA GLN A 176 -12.80 1.42 18.23
C GLN A 176 -12.78 1.33 19.76
N GLU A 177 -11.93 0.46 20.32
CA GLU A 177 -11.83 0.24 21.76
C GLU A 177 -10.78 1.14 22.44
N ARG A 178 -10.05 1.97 21.70
CA ARG A 178 -8.95 2.80 22.23
C ARG A 178 -9.44 4.11 22.83
N GLN A 179 -8.57 4.74 23.63
CA GLN A 179 -8.86 6.02 24.24
C GLN A 179 -9.05 7.12 23.18
N ASN A 180 -9.85 8.13 23.53
CA ASN A 180 -10.13 9.25 22.63
C ASN A 180 -8.83 9.92 22.15
N GLY A 181 -8.75 10.21 20.85
CA GLY A 181 -7.58 10.80 20.21
C GLY A 181 -6.41 9.84 19.96
N THR A 182 -6.62 8.53 20.14
CA THR A 182 -5.65 7.52 19.65
C THR A 182 -5.67 7.48 18.13
N PHE A 183 -4.49 7.43 17.52
CA PHE A 183 -4.34 7.35 16.07
C PHE A 183 -3.26 6.35 15.66
N LEU A 184 -3.35 5.87 14.42
CA LEU A 184 -2.33 5.00 13.81
C LEU A 184 -1.98 5.48 12.41
N LEU A 185 -0.75 5.18 11.98
CA LEU A 185 -0.22 5.50 10.66
C LEU A 185 -0.18 4.25 9.79
N ARG A 186 -0.75 4.33 8.58
CA ARG A 186 -0.83 3.20 7.63
C ARG A 186 -0.55 3.67 6.20
N PHE A 187 -0.05 2.75 5.37
CA PHE A 187 0.10 3.00 3.94
C PHE A 187 -1.24 2.89 3.22
N SER A 188 -1.43 3.70 2.20
CA SER A 188 -2.63 3.66 1.37
C SER A 188 -2.60 2.46 0.43
N GLU A 189 -3.67 1.68 0.43
CA GLU A 189 -3.84 0.55 -0.48
C GLU A 189 -4.26 0.98 -1.90
N SER A 190 -4.73 2.21 -2.07
CA SER A 190 -5.24 2.74 -3.34
C SER A 190 -4.21 3.57 -4.12
N SER A 191 -3.02 3.82 -3.57
CA SER A 191 -2.00 4.65 -4.21
C SER A 191 -0.83 3.79 -4.69
N LYS A 192 -0.70 3.62 -6.01
CA LYS A 192 0.39 2.83 -6.63
C LYS A 192 1.77 3.42 -6.35
N ASP A 193 1.89 4.75 -6.33
CA ASP A 193 3.17 5.44 -6.10
C ASP A 193 3.57 5.57 -4.62
N GLY A 194 2.81 4.92 -3.73
CA GLY A 194 2.99 5.02 -2.28
C GLY A 194 2.40 6.30 -1.70
N ALA A 195 1.57 6.15 -0.67
CA ALA A 195 1.08 7.25 0.15
C ALA A 195 0.88 6.79 1.59
N ILE A 196 0.97 7.71 2.54
CA ILE A 196 0.73 7.46 3.98
C ILE A 196 -0.51 8.21 4.45
N THR A 197 -1.31 7.58 5.30
CA THR A 197 -2.49 8.18 5.93
C THR A 197 -2.50 7.84 7.42
N PHE A 198 -3.31 8.57 8.18
CA PHE A 198 -3.65 8.21 9.55
C PHE A 198 -5.16 8.10 9.74
N SER A 199 -5.52 7.26 10.69
CA SER A 199 -6.87 7.13 11.22
C SER A 199 -6.85 7.37 12.72
N TRP A 200 -7.90 8.00 13.25
CA TRP A 200 -7.99 8.35 14.66
C TRP A 200 -9.41 8.17 15.19
N VAL A 201 -9.52 7.90 16.49
CA VAL A 201 -10.82 7.69 17.16
C VAL A 201 -11.28 8.95 17.90
N ASP A 202 -12.51 9.38 17.63
CA ASP A 202 -13.24 10.39 18.39
C ASP A 202 -14.33 9.71 19.22
N ARG A 203 -14.48 10.13 20.47
CA ARG A 203 -15.58 9.75 21.34
C ARG A 203 -16.36 10.98 21.74
N SER A 204 -17.47 11.22 21.06
CA SER A 204 -18.37 12.35 21.29
C SER A 204 -19.76 11.84 21.63
N ASN A 205 -20.38 12.38 22.68
CA ASN A 205 -21.77 12.07 23.07
C ASN A 205 -22.08 10.58 23.28
N GLY A 206 -21.09 9.79 23.72
CA GLY A 206 -21.24 8.34 23.94
C GLY A 206 -21.08 7.48 22.68
N GLU A 207 -20.94 8.09 21.50
CA GLU A 207 -20.67 7.41 20.24
C GLU A 207 -19.18 7.44 19.91
N THR A 208 -18.72 6.39 19.23
CA THR A 208 -17.32 6.24 18.80
C THR A 208 -17.23 6.35 17.29
N TYR A 209 -16.47 7.33 16.81
CA TYR A 209 -16.23 7.59 15.40
C TYR A 209 -14.77 7.34 15.07
N VAL A 210 -14.49 6.63 13.98
CA VAL A 210 -13.13 6.48 13.46
C VAL A 210 -13.00 7.29 12.18
N HIS A 211 -12.22 8.35 12.24
CA HIS A 211 -11.93 9.21 11.11
C HIS A 211 -10.71 8.70 10.34
N ALA A 212 -10.71 8.90 9.03
CA ALA A 212 -9.56 8.61 8.17
C ALA A 212 -9.26 9.85 7.32
N VAL A 213 -8.00 10.26 7.32
CA VAL A 213 -7.55 11.42 6.54
C VAL A 213 -7.15 10.99 5.14
N GLU A 214 -7.28 11.88 4.15
CA GLU A 214 -6.81 11.61 2.80
C GLU A 214 -5.31 11.25 2.80
N PRO A 215 -4.89 10.23 2.03
CA PRO A 215 -3.49 9.83 1.95
C PRO A 215 -2.59 10.92 1.39
N ARG A 216 -1.40 11.05 1.99
CA ARG A 216 -0.33 11.96 1.58
C ARG A 216 0.69 11.24 0.72
N THR A 217 0.86 11.76 -0.48
CA THR A 217 1.85 11.33 -1.47
C THR A 217 3.22 11.95 -1.17
N LYS A 218 4.26 11.44 -1.85
CA LYS A 218 5.62 12.03 -1.84
C LYS A 218 5.61 13.54 -2.13
N LYS A 219 4.78 13.97 -3.09
CA LYS A 219 4.67 15.39 -3.49
C LYS A 219 4.17 16.26 -2.34
N GLU A 220 3.21 15.78 -1.56
CA GLU A 220 2.68 16.53 -0.41
C GLU A 220 3.65 16.49 0.77
N LEU A 221 4.32 15.36 1.00
CA LEU A 221 5.34 15.23 2.05
C LEU A 221 6.59 16.08 1.80
N LEU A 222 6.86 16.46 0.55
CA LEU A 222 7.89 17.46 0.22
C LEU A 222 7.50 18.87 0.69
N ALA A 223 6.21 19.19 0.70
CA ALA A 223 5.72 20.51 1.12
C ALA A 223 5.57 20.62 2.64
N MET A 224 5.20 19.53 3.31
CA MET A 224 5.07 19.46 4.76
C MET A 224 5.42 18.06 5.24
N SER A 225 6.38 17.96 6.17
CA SER A 225 6.78 16.68 6.75
C SER A 225 5.59 16.00 7.45
N LEU A 226 5.58 14.67 7.50
CA LEU A 226 4.53 13.94 8.22
C LEU A 226 4.46 14.31 9.72
N PRO A 227 5.58 14.45 10.46
CA PRO A 227 5.56 14.92 11.85
C PRO A 227 4.93 16.30 12.02
N ASP A 228 5.28 17.27 11.17
CA ASP A 228 4.71 18.62 11.23
C ASP A 228 3.22 18.61 10.84
N LEU A 229 2.83 17.79 9.86
CA LEU A 229 1.42 17.58 9.54
C LEU A 229 0.64 17.04 10.73
N ILE A 230 1.17 16.03 11.44
CA ILE A 230 0.55 15.48 12.65
C ILE A 230 0.47 16.53 13.77
N TYR A 231 1.52 17.33 13.94
CA TYR A 231 1.57 18.40 14.94
C TYR A 231 0.52 19.48 14.69
N LEU A 232 0.40 19.93 13.43
CA LEU A 232 -0.51 21.01 13.00
C LEU A 232 -1.90 20.53 12.62
N TYR A 233 -2.15 19.22 12.62
CA TYR A 233 -3.45 18.68 12.27
C TYR A 233 -4.49 19.12 13.29
N SER A 234 -5.54 19.73 12.76
CA SER A 234 -6.64 20.21 13.57
C SER A 234 -7.97 19.86 12.94
N PHE A 235 -8.97 19.66 13.79
CA PHE A 235 -10.30 19.23 13.39
C PHE A 235 -11.33 20.26 13.82
N ARG A 236 -12.24 20.61 12.91
CA ARG A 236 -13.37 21.51 13.18
C ARG A 236 -14.65 20.70 13.33
N ALA A 237 -15.18 20.64 14.54
CA ALA A 237 -16.52 20.11 14.81
C ALA A 237 -17.50 21.26 15.01
N ALA A 238 -18.65 21.21 14.31
CA ALA A 238 -19.83 22.05 14.52
C ALA A 238 -19.55 23.57 14.76
N GLY A 239 -18.73 24.16 13.89
CA GLY A 239 -18.75 25.61 13.65
C GLY A 239 -17.90 26.52 14.54
N GLN A 240 -17.30 26.08 15.67
CA GLN A 240 -16.49 27.01 16.50
C GLN A 240 -15.22 26.46 17.17
N MET A 241 -15.06 25.15 17.39
CA MET A 241 -13.89 24.64 18.14
C MET A 241 -12.89 23.89 17.25
N ILE A 242 -11.72 24.48 17.03
CA ILE A 242 -10.55 23.82 16.43
C ILE A 242 -9.89 23.02 17.56
N ARG A 243 -9.87 21.70 17.46
CA ARG A 243 -9.16 20.81 18.41
C ARG A 243 -8.00 20.13 17.70
N SER A 244 -6.94 19.78 18.43
CA SER A 244 -5.94 18.82 17.97
C SER A 244 -6.43 17.43 18.37
N PRO A 245 -6.99 16.63 17.45
CA PRO A 245 -7.59 15.36 17.82
C PRO A 245 -6.55 14.26 18.06
N LEU A 246 -5.31 14.46 17.62
CA LEU A 246 -4.25 13.46 17.71
C LEU A 246 -3.50 13.63 19.03
N LEU A 247 -3.68 12.67 19.94
CA LEU A 247 -3.13 12.71 21.29
C LEU A 247 -2.17 11.55 21.55
N TYR A 248 -2.52 10.34 21.10
CA TYR A 248 -1.74 9.13 21.37
C TYR A 248 -1.50 8.36 20.08
N LEU A 249 -0.24 8.10 19.75
CA LEU A 249 0.10 7.10 18.75
C LEU A 249 -0.23 5.71 19.31
N TYR A 250 -0.88 4.88 18.50
CA TYR A 250 -1.28 3.54 18.90
C TYR A 250 -0.10 2.72 19.46
N PRO A 251 -0.29 1.95 20.54
CA PRO A 251 -1.56 1.81 21.26
C PRO A 251 -1.83 2.94 22.28
N ASP A 252 -0.80 3.52 22.88
CA ASP A 252 -0.90 4.42 24.03
C ASP A 252 0.33 5.33 24.22
N ILE A 253 1.08 5.62 23.16
CA ILE A 253 2.28 6.46 23.21
C ILE A 253 1.87 7.92 23.05
N PRO A 254 2.19 8.83 23.99
CA PRO A 254 1.91 10.26 23.80
C PRO A 254 2.50 10.79 22.49
N LYS A 255 1.72 11.59 21.76
CA LYS A 255 2.12 12.12 20.43
C LYS A 255 3.50 12.77 20.46
N ASP A 256 3.76 13.61 21.46
CA ASP A 256 5.01 14.37 21.52
C ASP A 256 6.20 13.51 21.94
N ASP A 257 5.98 12.37 22.61
CA ASP A 257 7.04 11.40 22.90
C ASP A 257 7.48 10.67 21.61
N ALA A 258 6.51 10.36 20.74
CA ALA A 258 6.79 9.72 19.45
C ALA A 258 7.38 10.70 18.42
N PHE A 259 6.78 11.88 18.27
CA PHE A 259 7.07 12.79 17.15
C PHE A 259 7.85 14.05 17.53
N GLY A 260 8.00 14.35 18.83
CA GLY A 260 8.55 15.63 19.31
C GLY A 260 9.93 15.98 18.75
N ARG A 261 10.80 14.97 18.61
CA ARG A 261 12.16 15.12 18.05
C ARG A 261 12.20 15.38 16.53
N TYR A 262 11.06 15.24 15.86
CA TYR A 262 10.94 15.38 14.41
C TYR A 262 10.23 16.67 13.99
N TYR A 263 9.75 17.48 14.93
CA TYR A 263 9.06 18.73 14.63
C TYR A 263 10.05 19.81 14.18
N THR A 264 9.83 20.34 12.98
CA THR A 264 10.63 21.45 12.45
C THR A 264 9.93 22.80 12.65
N VAL A 265 8.60 22.80 12.71
CA VAL A 265 7.79 24.02 12.89
C VAL A 265 8.00 24.65 14.27
N SER A 266 8.27 23.82 15.30
CA SER A 266 8.64 24.28 16.64
C SER A 266 9.91 25.14 16.62
N GLU A 267 10.90 24.80 15.79
CA GLU A 267 12.16 25.55 15.66
C GLU A 267 11.98 26.87 14.90
N MET A 268 11.13 26.90 13.85
CA MET A 268 10.85 28.14 13.11
C MET A 268 10.18 29.21 13.97
N SER A 269 9.32 28.82 14.91
CA SER A 269 8.69 29.76 15.85
C SER A 269 9.66 30.42 16.83
N LYS A 270 10.79 29.77 17.13
CA LYS A 270 11.82 30.29 18.06
C LYS A 270 12.81 31.25 17.38
N ASN A 271 12.98 31.14 16.07
CA ASN A 271 13.97 31.91 15.30
C ASN A 271 13.40 33.15 14.59
N ALA A 272 12.12 33.45 14.78
CA ALA A 272 11.46 34.58 14.11
C ALA A 272 11.73 35.90 14.84
N ASN A 273 12.78 36.60 14.41
CA ASN A 273 13.14 37.96 14.82
C ASN A 273 12.06 38.99 14.39
N GLY A 274 10.92 39.02 15.08
CA GLY A 274 9.90 40.06 14.97
C GLY A 274 8.87 39.93 13.83
N LEU A 275 8.93 38.87 13.02
CA LEU A 275 7.89 38.53 12.03
C LEU A 275 7.05 37.36 12.54
N LEU A 276 5.72 37.48 12.51
CA LEU A 276 4.83 36.37 12.88
C LEU A 276 4.86 35.30 11.78
N PRO A 277 5.30 34.07 12.07
CA PRO A 277 5.29 33.00 11.07
C PRO A 277 3.85 32.61 10.70
N ILE A 278 3.56 32.50 9.40
CA ILE A 278 2.30 31.95 8.91
C ILE A 278 2.34 30.43 9.12
N ILE A 279 1.45 29.91 9.97
CA ILE A 279 1.33 28.47 10.21
C ILE A 279 0.20 27.93 9.34
N ILE A 280 0.54 27.10 8.34
CA ILE A 280 -0.43 26.39 7.52
C ILE A 280 -0.94 25.18 8.31
N THR A 281 -2.19 25.23 8.77
CA THR A 281 -2.84 24.10 9.46
C THR A 281 -3.58 23.20 8.47
N SER A 282 -3.45 21.89 8.60
CA SER A 282 -4.32 20.95 7.89
C SER A 282 -5.62 20.79 8.68
N VAL A 283 -6.75 21.10 8.04
CA VAL A 283 -8.09 21.03 8.65
C VAL A 283 -8.96 20.07 7.84
N SER A 284 -9.63 19.14 8.51
CA SER A 284 -10.73 18.37 7.94
C SER A 284 -12.06 18.95 8.42
N GLU A 285 -13.00 19.16 7.51
CA GLU A 285 -14.37 19.60 7.80
C GLU A 285 -15.32 18.40 7.74
N TYR A 286 -16.17 18.25 8.76
CA TYR A 286 -17.28 17.29 8.70
C TYR A 286 -18.45 17.97 7.96
N PRO A 287 -19.00 17.41 6.88
CA PRO A 287 -20.32 17.80 6.44
C PRO A 287 -21.27 17.42 7.59
N THR A 288 -22.03 18.38 8.11
CA THR A 288 -23.08 18.12 9.11
C THR A 288 -23.78 16.80 8.80
N PRO A 289 -23.91 15.86 9.77
CA PRO A 289 -24.76 14.70 9.54
C PRO A 289 -26.13 15.22 9.09
N PRO A 290 -26.78 14.59 8.09
CA PRO A 290 -28.09 15.02 7.66
C PRO A 290 -28.99 15.09 8.90
N PRO A 291 -29.87 16.12 9.01
CA PRO A 291 -30.78 16.21 10.13
C PRO A 291 -31.49 14.87 10.25
N SER A 292 -31.54 14.33 11.48
CA SER A 292 -32.29 13.11 11.77
C SER A 292 -33.67 13.23 11.11
N PRO A 293 -34.20 12.17 10.48
CA PRO A 293 -35.56 12.22 9.95
C PRO A 293 -36.47 12.69 11.09
N PRO A 294 -37.42 13.61 10.81
CA PRO A 294 -38.27 14.15 11.86
C PRO A 294 -38.90 12.98 12.58
N MET A 295 -38.84 13.02 13.92
CA MET A 295 -39.49 12.06 14.80
C MET A 295 -40.92 11.89 14.27
N GLU A 296 -41.26 10.70 13.78
CA GLU A 296 -42.63 10.39 13.39
C GLU A 296 -43.48 10.62 14.63
N MET A 297 -44.17 11.76 14.63
CA MET A 297 -45.26 12.02 15.54
C MET A 297 -46.27 10.94 15.19
N ASN A 298 -46.51 10.00 16.12
CA ASN A 298 -47.59 9.02 16.02
C ASN A 298 -48.88 9.79 15.71
N MET A 299 -49.23 9.88 14.44
CA MET A 299 -50.58 10.16 14.00
C MET A 299 -51.19 8.80 13.79
N ASP A 300 -52.15 8.48 14.66
CA ASP A 300 -53.10 7.40 14.44
C ASP A 300 -53.61 7.52 13.00
N ILE A 301 -53.28 6.54 12.18
CA ILE A 301 -53.78 6.43 10.80
C ILE A 301 -55.22 5.93 10.93
N ASP A 302 -56.16 6.82 10.65
CA ASP A 302 -57.54 6.46 10.33
C ASP A 302 -57.52 5.48 9.16
N THR A 303 -57.96 4.25 9.43
CA THR A 303 -58.21 3.20 8.46
C THR A 303 -59.37 3.60 7.55
N ASP A 304 -59.08 4.27 6.43
CA ASP A 304 -60.09 4.42 5.35
C ASP A 304 -59.50 4.46 3.92
N ALA A 305 -58.19 4.28 3.74
CA ALA A 305 -57.56 4.30 2.40
C ALA A 305 -57.45 2.93 1.72
N ASN A 306 -57.82 1.83 2.39
CA ASN A 306 -57.71 0.48 1.82
C ASN A 306 -58.91 0.07 0.95
N MET A 307 -60.00 0.84 0.93
CA MET A 307 -61.21 0.46 0.18
C MET A 307 -61.13 0.87 -1.31
N GLU A 308 -60.37 1.90 -1.67
CA GLU A 308 -60.22 2.35 -3.07
C GLU A 308 -59.25 1.47 -3.88
N PHE A 309 -58.26 0.85 -3.24
CA PHE A 309 -57.26 0.04 -3.95
C PHE A 309 -57.83 -1.34 -4.35
N ASP A 310 -58.67 -1.93 -3.50
CA ASP A 310 -59.33 -3.21 -3.79
C ASP A 310 -60.41 -3.07 -4.88
N LEU A 311 -61.13 -1.94 -4.92
CA LEU A 311 -62.10 -1.66 -6.00
C LEU A 311 -61.42 -1.47 -7.36
N MET A 312 -60.22 -0.90 -7.39
CA MET A 312 -59.45 -0.69 -8.62
C MET A 312 -58.89 -2.01 -9.17
N LEU A 313 -58.44 -2.91 -8.30
CA LEU A 313 -57.96 -4.25 -8.69
C LEU A 313 -59.09 -5.15 -9.20
N GLN A 314 -60.27 -5.06 -8.61
CA GLN A 314 -61.44 -5.81 -9.09
C GLN A 314 -61.89 -5.34 -10.48
N ALA A 315 -61.88 -4.03 -10.75
CA ALA A 315 -62.23 -3.47 -12.05
C ALA A 315 -61.22 -3.82 -13.16
N ILE A 316 -59.95 -4.07 -12.83
CA ILE A 316 -58.93 -4.51 -13.79
C ILE A 316 -59.09 -6.00 -14.13
N LEU A 317 -59.52 -6.82 -13.15
CA LEU A 317 -59.72 -8.26 -13.35
C LEU A 317 -60.97 -8.58 -14.19
N ASP A 318 -62.04 -7.79 -14.07
CA ASP A 318 -63.27 -7.97 -14.87
C ASP A 318 -63.11 -7.57 -16.36
N VAL A 319 -62.07 -6.83 -16.72
CA VAL A 319 -61.77 -6.46 -18.13
C VAL A 319 -60.90 -7.52 -18.83
N LEU A 320 -60.31 -8.45 -18.08
CA LEU A 320 -59.41 -9.49 -18.59
C LEU A 320 -60.04 -10.91 -18.57
N SER A 321 -61.34 -11.04 -18.30
CA SER A 321 -62.11 -12.29 -18.37
C SER A 321 -63.07 -12.35 -19.55
#